data_AF-A0A1D3K7G9-F1
#
_entry.id   AF-A0A1D3K7G9-F1
#
_cell.length_a   1.000
_cell.length_b   1.000
_cell.length_c   1.000
_cell.angle_alpha   90.00
_cell.angle_beta   90.00
_cell.angle_gamma   90.00
#
_symmetry.space_group_name_H-M   'P 1'
#
loop_
_entity.id
_entity.type
_entity.pdbx_description
1 polymer ?
#
loop_
_entity_poly.entity_id
_entity_poly.type
_entity_poly.pdbx_seq_one_letter_code
_entity_poly.pdbx_strand_id
1 'polypeptide(L)'
;MINLFTYSKPRSGESCNGCGYCCSVAPCMLANTYLNCTSGPCVALEQTDGRSSCGLVRNPLGYLYQAANPDSSVSVLDPAPDLEAGHHLSVQLAAALGVGQGCDSDDTGEALRWPSHIPATNIP
;
A
#
# COMPACT_ATOMS: atom_id res chain seq x y z
N MET A 1 -18.88 10.47 7.43
CA MET A 1 -18.01 9.28 7.34
C MET A 1 -17.71 9.05 5.88
N ILE A 2 -16.49 9.37 5.42
CA ILE A 2 -16.07 9.05 4.06
C ILE A 2 -15.58 7.60 4.13
N ASN A 3 -16.31 6.68 3.50
CA ASN A 3 -15.77 5.35 3.27
C ASN A 3 -14.69 5.49 2.19
N LEU A 4 -13.43 5.33 2.59
CA LEU A 4 -12.28 5.44 1.68
C LEU A 4 -12.15 4.23 0.75
N PHE A 5 -12.91 3.16 0.96
CA PHE A 5 -12.81 1.91 0.22
C PHE A 5 -14.16 1.53 -0.39
N THR A 6 -14.19 1.40 -1.72
CA THR A 6 -15.44 1.10 -2.45
C THR A 6 -15.49 -0.34 -2.96
N TYR A 7 -14.34 -1.01 -3.05
CA TYR A 7 -14.24 -2.34 -3.63
C TYR A 7 -14.15 -3.44 -2.56
N SER A 8 -14.95 -4.49 -2.73
CA SER A 8 -14.83 -5.69 -1.91
C SER A 8 -13.50 -6.40 -2.16
N LYS A 9 -12.98 -7.08 -1.13
CA LYS A 9 -11.81 -7.95 -1.29
C LYS A 9 -12.13 -9.05 -2.31
N PRO A 10 -11.28 -9.25 -3.34
CA PRO A 10 -11.41 -10.39 -4.24
C PRO A 10 -11.07 -11.71 -3.52
N ARG A 11 -11.55 -12.83 -4.07
CA ARG A 11 -11.19 -14.15 -3.53
C ARG A 11 -9.71 -14.44 -3.78
N SER A 12 -9.14 -15.36 -3.01
CA SER A 12 -7.76 -15.81 -3.23
C SER A 12 -7.57 -16.30 -4.66
N GLY A 13 -6.47 -15.86 -5.29
CA GLY A 13 -6.13 -16.12 -6.69
C GLY A 13 -6.77 -15.18 -7.72
N GLU A 14 -7.81 -14.42 -7.38
CA GLU A 14 -8.42 -13.46 -8.30
C GLU A 14 -7.57 -12.18 -8.45
N SER A 15 -7.71 -11.52 -9.59
CA SER A 15 -6.97 -10.29 -9.91
C SER A 15 -7.19 -9.19 -8.86
N CYS A 16 -6.12 -8.48 -8.51
CA CYS A 16 -6.20 -7.33 -7.62
C CYS A 16 -7.09 -6.23 -8.22
N ASN A 17 -8.14 -5.86 -7.49
CA ASN A 17 -9.05 -4.76 -7.86
C ASN A 17 -8.71 -3.44 -7.15
N GLY A 18 -7.72 -3.43 -6.25
CA GLY A 18 -7.41 -2.27 -5.42
C GLY A 18 -8.38 -2.08 -4.24
N CYS A 19 -8.89 -3.15 -3.65
CA CYS A 19 -9.76 -3.11 -2.47
C CYS A 19 -9.10 -2.56 -1.19
N GLY A 20 -7.77 -2.61 -1.10
CA GLY A 20 -7.00 -2.10 0.04
C GLY A 20 -6.88 -3.02 1.25
N TYR A 21 -7.57 -4.17 1.29
CA TYR A 21 -7.55 -5.10 2.43
C TYR A 21 -6.13 -5.41 2.94
N CYS A 22 -5.23 -5.85 2.04
CA CYS A 22 -3.87 -6.28 2.40
C CYS A 22 -3.01 -5.16 3.01
N CYS A 23 -3.27 -3.90 2.70
CA CYS A 23 -2.52 -2.76 3.25
C CYS A 23 -3.19 -2.15 4.48
N SER A 24 -4.49 -2.39 4.69
CA SER A 24 -5.26 -1.81 5.79
C SER A 24 -5.24 -2.66 7.05
N VAL A 25 -5.16 -3.99 6.91
CA VAL A 25 -5.29 -4.92 8.04
C VAL A 25 -3.99 -5.04 8.84
N ALA A 26 -2.85 -5.17 8.15
CA ALA A 26 -1.54 -5.24 8.78
C ALA A 26 -0.43 -4.79 7.82
N PRO A 27 0.68 -4.22 8.31
CA PRO A 27 1.82 -3.89 7.47
C PRO A 27 2.51 -5.14 6.94
N CYS A 28 2.96 -5.10 5.68
CA CYS A 28 3.77 -6.16 5.10
C CYS A 28 5.23 -6.07 5.58
N MET A 29 6.02 -7.11 5.31
CA MET A 29 7.44 -7.16 5.70
C MET A 29 8.26 -5.98 5.13
N LEU A 30 7.95 -5.51 3.91
CA LEU A 30 8.62 -4.36 3.32
C LEU A 30 8.29 -3.06 4.08
N ALA A 31 7.03 -2.86 4.47
CA ALA A 31 6.61 -1.70 5.26
C ALA A 31 7.26 -1.69 6.65
N ASN A 32 7.36 -2.86 7.29
CA ASN A 32 8.09 -3.00 8.55
C ASN A 32 9.59 -2.64 8.36
N THR A 33 10.25 -3.28 7.40
CA THR A 33 11.69 -3.14 7.17
C THR A 33 12.09 -1.72 6.75
N TYR A 34 11.36 -1.12 5.83
CA TYR A 34 11.79 0.12 5.18
C TYR A 34 11.08 1.37 5.69
N LEU A 35 9.90 1.23 6.28
CA LEU A 35 9.09 2.36 6.76
C LEU A 35 8.88 2.34 8.28
N ASN A 36 9.48 1.36 8.98
CA ASN A 36 9.28 1.14 10.42
C ASN A 36 7.78 1.04 10.80
N CYS A 37 6.95 0.55 9.87
CA CYS A 37 5.51 0.41 10.06
C CYS A 37 5.22 -0.99 10.60
N THR A 38 4.94 -1.10 11.90
CA THR A 38 4.85 -2.38 12.61
C THR A 38 3.43 -2.76 13.04
N SER A 39 2.47 -1.83 12.97
CA SER A 39 1.06 -2.06 13.33
C SER A 39 0.11 -1.11 12.62
N GLY A 40 -1.16 -1.50 12.54
CA GLY A 40 -2.23 -0.68 11.92
C GLY A 40 -2.18 -0.69 10.39
N PRO A 41 -2.95 0.21 9.74
CA PRO A 41 -2.83 0.42 8.30
C PRO A 41 -1.42 0.84 7.91
N CYS A 42 -0.95 0.34 6.77
CA CYS A 42 0.36 0.68 6.25
C CYS A 42 0.44 2.19 5.99
N VAL A 43 1.53 2.83 6.41
CA VAL A 43 1.78 4.26 6.15
C VAL A 43 1.93 4.58 4.65
N ALA A 44 2.23 3.55 3.84
CA ALA A 44 2.24 3.66 2.38
C ALA A 44 0.89 3.32 1.73
N LEU A 45 -0.19 3.15 2.49
CA LEU A 45 -1.51 2.98 1.91
C LEU A 45 -2.00 4.31 1.35
N GLU A 46 -2.22 4.35 0.03
CA GLU A 46 -2.81 5.49 -0.64
C GLU A 46 -4.23 5.18 -1.11
N GLN A 47 -5.09 6.20 -1.12
CA GLN A 47 -6.46 6.11 -1.61
C GLN A 47 -6.72 7.15 -2.68
N THR A 48 -7.35 6.74 -3.78
CA THR A 48 -7.81 7.64 -4.84
C THR A 48 -9.13 7.12 -5.38
N ASP A 49 -10.19 7.92 -5.28
CA ASP A 49 -11.53 7.60 -5.80
C ASP A 49 -12.08 6.23 -5.34
N GLY A 50 -11.84 5.87 -4.07
CA GLY A 50 -12.29 4.61 -3.48
C GLY A 50 -11.46 3.39 -3.85
N ARG A 51 -10.38 3.57 -4.62
CA ARG A 51 -9.40 2.55 -4.97
C ARG A 51 -8.11 2.77 -4.18
N SER A 52 -7.59 1.68 -3.63
CA SER A 52 -6.35 1.68 -2.87
C SER A 52 -5.14 1.34 -3.73
N SER A 53 -4.00 1.94 -3.41
CA SER A 53 -2.71 1.58 -4.00
C SER A 53 -1.60 1.52 -2.95
N CYS A 54 -0.54 0.77 -3.25
CA CYS A 54 0.64 0.68 -2.40
C CYS A 54 1.64 1.76 -2.83
N GLY A 55 1.87 2.74 -1.96
CA GLY A 55 2.80 3.84 -2.14
C GLY A 55 4.25 3.40 -2.31
N LEU A 56 4.68 2.29 -1.69
CA LEU A 56 5.99 1.69 -1.96
C LEU A 56 6.13 1.19 -3.41
N VAL A 57 5.02 0.83 -4.08
CA VAL A 57 5.05 0.45 -5.49
C VAL A 57 4.86 1.67 -6.38
N ARG A 58 3.91 2.56 -6.06
CA ARG A 58 3.61 3.73 -6.91
C ARG A 58 4.68 4.82 -6.84
N ASN A 59 5.27 5.01 -5.67
CA ASN A 59 6.21 6.09 -5.36
C ASN A 59 7.29 5.63 -4.36
N PRO A 60 8.12 4.63 -4.71
CA PRO A 60 9.08 4.06 -3.78
C PRO A 60 10.04 5.08 -3.20
N LEU A 61 10.64 5.94 -4.04
CA LEU A 61 11.64 6.91 -3.58
C LEU A 61 11.06 7.93 -2.62
N GLY A 62 9.83 8.41 -2.85
CA GLY A 62 9.18 9.36 -1.94
C GLY A 62 8.99 8.77 -0.53
N TYR A 63 8.48 7.54 -0.44
CA TYR A 63 8.27 6.88 0.86
C TYR A 63 9.58 6.52 1.56
N LEU A 64 10.56 5.99 0.82
CA LEU A 64 11.86 5.62 1.39
C LEU A 64 12.65 6.83 1.85
N TYR A 65 12.62 7.91 1.07
CA TYR A 65 13.29 9.15 1.46
C TYR A 65 12.64 9.77 2.69
N GLN A 66 11.31 9.84 2.75
CA GLN A 66 10.59 10.36 3.92
C GLN A 66 10.89 9.53 5.17
N ALA A 67 10.95 8.21 5.04
CA ALA A 67 11.30 7.31 6.15
C ALA A 67 12.75 7.54 6.63
N ALA A 68 13.69 7.79 5.73
CA ALA A 68 15.08 8.08 6.06
C ALA A 68 15.31 9.52 6.56
N ASN A 69 14.43 10.47 6.19
CA ASN A 69 14.57 11.91 6.46
C ASN A 69 13.24 12.50 6.98
N PRO A 70 12.78 12.10 8.17
CA PRO A 70 11.45 12.46 8.68
C PRO A 70 11.23 13.98 8.83
N ASP A 71 12.29 14.74 9.06
CA ASP A 71 12.23 16.21 9.25
C ASP A 71 12.36 16.99 7.92
N SER A 72 12.53 16.32 6.79
CA SER A 72 12.70 16.98 5.49
C SER A 72 11.36 17.45 4.91
N SER A 73 11.34 18.67 4.36
CA SER A 73 10.22 19.21 3.58
C SER A 73 10.42 19.09 2.06
N VAL A 74 11.52 18.46 1.62
CA VAL A 74 11.88 18.33 0.21
C VAL A 74 11.20 17.13 -0.41
N SER A 75 10.56 17.32 -1.57
CA SER A 75 10.05 16.23 -2.41
C SER A 75 11.17 15.73 -3.34
N VAL A 76 11.37 14.41 -3.42
CA VAL A 76 12.46 13.78 -4.21
C VAL A 76 12.10 13.60 -5.69
N LEU A 77 10.90 13.97 -6.12
CA LEU A 77 10.37 13.52 -7.42
C LEU A 77 10.78 14.34 -8.65
N ASP A 78 11.64 15.34 -8.50
CA ASP A 78 11.86 16.34 -9.57
C ASP A 78 13.07 16.08 -10.51
N PRO A 79 14.17 15.38 -10.14
CA PRO A 79 15.28 15.12 -11.07
C PRO A 79 15.08 13.86 -11.96
N ALA A 80 15.42 13.97 -13.25
CA ALA A 80 15.37 12.86 -14.22
C ALA A 80 16.06 11.53 -13.82
N PRO A 81 17.27 11.50 -13.21
CA PRO A 81 17.88 10.23 -12.78
C PRO A 81 17.07 9.52 -11.68
N ASP A 82 16.31 10.26 -10.87
CA ASP A 82 15.50 9.70 -9.79
C ASP A 82 14.21 9.05 -10.34
N LEU A 83 13.72 9.47 -11.50
CA LEU A 83 12.57 8.83 -12.16
C LEU A 83 12.88 7.39 -12.61
N GLU A 84 14.03 7.18 -13.25
CA GLU A 84 14.43 5.83 -13.70
C GLU A 84 14.74 4.91 -12.50
N ALA A 85 15.47 5.42 -11.51
CA ALA A 85 15.73 4.68 -10.28
C ALA A 85 14.43 4.31 -9.55
N GLY A 86 13.48 5.26 -9.48
CA GLY A 86 12.16 5.04 -8.91
C GLY A 86 11.35 3.98 -9.67
N HIS A 87 11.39 4.01 -11.00
CA HIS A 87 10.73 3.00 -11.83
C HIS A 87 11.34 1.60 -11.62
N HIS A 88 12.68 1.48 -11.63
CA HIS A 88 13.34 0.20 -11.39
C HIS A 88 12.97 -0.38 -10.02
N LEU A 89 12.98 0.47 -8.99
CA LEU A 89 12.63 0.07 -7.64
C LEU A 89 11.15 -0.30 -7.51
N SER A 90 10.26 0.42 -8.20
CA SER A 90 8.83 0.11 -8.29
C SER A 90 8.61 -1.31 -8.80
N VAL A 91 9.28 -1.69 -9.88
CA VAL A 91 9.20 -3.05 -10.46
C VAL A 91 9.70 -4.10 -9.48
N GLN A 92 10.84 -3.86 -8.81
CA GLN A 92 11.39 -4.80 -7.84
C GLN A 92 10.46 -5.02 -6.64
N LEU A 93 9.90 -3.93 -6.08
CA LEU A 93 9.00 -4.01 -4.93
C LEU A 93 7.66 -4.65 -5.32
N ALA A 94 7.13 -4.34 -6.51
CA ALA A 94 5.94 -5.01 -7.04
C ALA A 94 6.15 -6.53 -7.16
N ALA A 95 7.30 -6.95 -7.70
CA ALA A 95 7.66 -8.36 -7.82
C ALA A 95 7.81 -9.04 -6.45
N ALA A 96 8.49 -8.39 -5.50
CA ALA A 96 8.67 -8.93 -4.15
C ALA A 96 7.34 -9.11 -3.40
N LEU A 97 6.36 -8.25 -3.68
CA LEU A 97 5.01 -8.32 -3.10
C LEU A 97 4.06 -9.23 -3.89
N GLY A 98 4.48 -9.82 -5.02
CA GLY A 98 3.59 -10.59 -5.89
C GLY A 98 2.46 -9.76 -6.52
N VAL A 99 2.63 -8.44 -6.68
CA VAL A 99 1.62 -7.58 -7.30
C VAL A 99 1.33 -8.07 -8.71
N GLY A 100 0.06 -8.29 -9.01
CA GLY A 100 -0.41 -8.79 -10.31
C GLY A 100 -0.44 -10.31 -10.44
N GLN A 101 -0.03 -11.06 -9.42
CA GLN A 101 -0.09 -12.54 -9.41
C GLN A 101 -1.41 -13.10 -8.82
N GLY A 102 -2.37 -12.23 -8.54
CA GLY A 102 -3.62 -12.57 -7.85
C GLY A 102 -3.61 -12.21 -6.38
N CYS A 103 -4.77 -12.29 -5.72
CA CYS A 103 -4.90 -12.03 -4.29
C CYS A 103 -4.34 -13.20 -3.47
N ASP A 104 -3.40 -12.92 -2.57
CA ASP A 104 -2.76 -13.88 -1.68
C ASP A 104 -3.31 -13.84 -0.24
N SER A 105 -4.20 -12.89 0.05
CA SER A 105 -4.85 -12.75 1.35
C SER A 105 -5.94 -13.82 1.55
N ASP A 106 -6.08 -14.32 2.77
CA ASP A 106 -7.02 -15.39 3.09
C ASP A 106 -8.49 -15.03 2.80
N ASP A 107 -9.31 -16.06 2.64
CA ASP A 107 -10.75 -15.94 2.44
C ASP A 107 -11.51 -16.25 3.73
N THR A 108 -11.01 -15.74 4.86
CA THR A 108 -11.76 -15.79 6.12
C THR A 108 -13.10 -15.05 5.97
N GLY A 109 -14.08 -15.44 6.78
CA GLY A 109 -15.40 -14.80 6.75
C GLY A 109 -15.32 -13.29 7.01
N GLU A 110 -14.34 -12.83 7.80
CA GLU A 110 -14.06 -11.41 8.01
C GLU A 110 -13.47 -10.75 6.77
N ALA A 111 -12.44 -11.36 6.16
CA ALA A 111 -11.79 -10.84 4.96
C ALA A 111 -12.77 -10.67 3.79
N LEU A 112 -13.65 -11.65 3.56
CA LEU A 112 -14.65 -11.61 2.49
C LEU A 112 -15.76 -10.57 2.70
N ARG A 113 -15.91 -10.04 3.92
CA ARG A 113 -16.84 -8.94 4.22
C ARG A 113 -16.21 -7.56 4.05
N TRP A 114 -14.91 -7.46 3.78
CA TRP A 114 -14.27 -6.17 3.49
C TRP A 114 -14.98 -5.43 2.34
N PRO A 115 -15.26 -4.11 2.44
CA PRO A 115 -14.83 -3.15 3.46
C PRO A 115 -15.83 -2.89 4.60
N SER A 116 -16.84 -3.74 4.80
CA SER A 116 -17.96 -3.45 5.74
C SER A 116 -17.61 -3.39 7.24
N HIS A 117 -16.32 -3.53 7.61
CA HIS A 117 -15.83 -3.58 9.00
C HIS A 117 -14.69 -2.60 9.34
N ILE A 118 -14.40 -1.58 8.54
CA ILE A 118 -13.29 -0.65 8.85
C ILE A 118 -13.64 0.15 10.11
N PRO A 119 -12.94 -0.02 11.25
CA PRO A 119 -13.14 0.83 12.40
C PRO A 119 -12.77 2.26 12.01
N ALA A 120 -13.63 3.23 12.29
CA ALA A 120 -13.49 4.63 11.90
C ALA A 120 -12.31 5.39 12.56
N THR A 121 -11.32 4.67 13.08
CA THR A 121 -10.23 5.20 13.87
C THR A 121 -8.92 4.58 13.41
N ASN A 122 -8.02 5.44 12.89
CA ASN A 122 -6.61 5.21 12.57
C ASN A 122 -6.26 4.94 11.10
N ILE A 123 -6.83 5.71 10.17
CA ILE A 123 -6.07 6.09 8.97
C ILE A 123 -5.58 7.52 9.25
N PRO A 124 -4.26 7.75 9.46
CA PRO A 124 -3.73 9.08 9.72
C PRO A 124 -3.98 10.05 8.56
#